data_AF-A0A259F1F1-F1
#
_entry.id   AF-A0A259F1F1-F1
#
_cell.length_a   1.000
_cell.length_b   1.000
_cell.length_c   1.000
_cell.angle_alpha   90.00
_cell.angle_beta   90.00
_cell.angle_gamma   90.00
#
_symmetry.space_group_name_H-M   'P 1'
#
loop_
_entity.id
_entity.type
_entity.pdbx_description
1 polymer ?
#
loop_
_entity_poly.entity_id
_entity_poly.type
_entity_poly.pdbx_seq_one_letter_code
_entity_poly.pdbx_strand_id
1 'polypeptide(L)'
;MRLLALLLLALPALLPAGASAQATLNKCIDAEGKVTYSNLPCLNARQARKVEIDLAPEPDQARPAPVPVEPEAPRAAPPPNETATLRLDTQRTTGKPAARTSARQCDTLTDKLGRVFDKMDQARRKGYTQKQMDAWNLEVQDLERKKQQSACF
;
A
#
# COMPACT_ATOMS: atom_id res chain seq x y z
N MET A 1 48.31 -17.36 -41.77
CA MET A 1 47.18 -17.86 -40.95
C MET A 1 47.17 -17.37 -39.49
N ARG A 2 48.33 -17.14 -38.83
CA ARG A 2 48.37 -16.62 -37.44
C ARG A 2 47.85 -15.19 -37.25
N LEU A 3 48.01 -14.31 -38.26
CA LEU A 3 47.54 -12.92 -38.21
C LEU A 3 46.00 -12.78 -38.27
N LEU A 4 45.32 -13.71 -38.96
CA LEU A 4 43.85 -13.75 -39.03
C LEU A 4 43.23 -14.21 -37.70
N ALA A 5 43.90 -15.11 -36.98
CA ALA A 5 43.46 -15.57 -35.66
C ALA A 5 43.56 -14.47 -34.58
N LEU A 6 44.55 -13.57 -34.70
CA LEU A 6 44.72 -12.43 -33.80
C LEU A 6 43.67 -11.34 -34.04
N LEU A 7 43.23 -11.14 -35.28
CA LEU A 7 42.20 -10.16 -35.64
C LEU A 7 40.79 -10.56 -35.13
N LEU A 8 40.48 -11.85 -35.04
CA LEU A 8 39.20 -12.35 -34.53
C LEU A 8 39.06 -12.28 -33.00
N LEU A 9 40.18 -12.26 -32.26
CA LEU A 9 40.19 -12.18 -30.79
C LEU A 9 40.03 -10.74 -30.25
N ALA A 10 40.18 -9.72 -31.10
CA ALA A 10 40.03 -8.31 -30.71
C ALA A 10 38.61 -7.74 -30.91
N LEU A 11 37.74 -8.45 -31.62
CA LEU A 11 36.38 -7.99 -31.94
C LEU A 11 35.36 -7.94 -30.78
N PRO A 12 35.43 -8.73 -29.69
CA PRO A 12 34.37 -8.69 -28.67
C PRO A 12 34.49 -7.50 -27.71
N ALA A 13 35.57 -6.71 -27.77
CA ALA A 13 35.76 -5.53 -26.91
C ALA A 13 34.95 -4.29 -27.35
N LEU A 14 34.26 -4.36 -28.50
CA LEU A 14 33.47 -3.25 -29.07
C LEU A 14 31.96 -3.40 -28.86
N LEU A 15 31.48 -4.45 -28.19
CA LEU A 15 30.07 -4.53 -27.82
C LEU A 15 29.84 -3.71 -26.55
N PRO A 16 28.98 -2.66 -26.58
CA PRO A 16 28.50 -2.03 -25.37
C PRO A 16 27.82 -3.12 -24.53
N ALA A 17 28.38 -3.39 -23.35
CA ALA A 17 27.75 -4.22 -22.35
C ALA A 17 26.30 -3.74 -22.19
N GLY A 18 25.35 -4.68 -22.32
CA GLY A 18 23.93 -4.39 -22.29
C GLY A 18 23.60 -3.42 -21.16
N ALA A 19 23.10 -2.24 -21.54
CA ALA A 19 22.58 -1.29 -20.59
C ALA A 19 21.42 -1.98 -19.88
N SER A 20 21.65 -2.41 -18.64
CA SER A 20 20.56 -2.77 -17.75
C SER A 20 19.65 -1.55 -17.69
N ALA A 21 18.41 -1.73 -18.15
CA ALA A 21 17.38 -0.71 -18.08
C ALA A 21 16.99 -0.52 -16.61
N GLN A 22 17.87 0.11 -15.85
CA GLN A 22 17.48 0.84 -14.66
C GLN A 22 16.49 1.90 -15.15
N ALA A 23 15.34 2.03 -14.49
CA ALA A 23 14.36 3.07 -14.78
C ALA A 23 14.97 4.44 -14.44
N THR A 24 15.88 4.92 -15.29
CA THR A 24 16.56 6.20 -15.12
C THR A 24 15.75 7.25 -15.86
N LEU A 25 15.02 8.06 -15.11
CA LEU A 25 14.27 9.18 -15.68
C LEU A 25 15.25 10.33 -15.92
N ASN A 26 15.47 10.69 -17.18
CA ASN A 26 16.32 11.82 -17.54
C ASN A 26 15.49 13.09 -17.61
N LYS A 27 15.95 14.14 -16.95
CA LYS A 27 15.48 15.51 -17.15
C LYS A 27 16.31 16.16 -18.25
N CYS A 28 15.69 16.34 -19.41
CA CYS A 28 16.27 16.99 -20.57
C CYS A 28 15.85 18.47 -20.61
N ILE A 29 16.80 19.37 -20.87
CA ILE A 29 16.56 20.80 -21.07
C ILE A 29 16.99 21.14 -22.49
N ASP A 30 16.05 21.60 -23.32
CA ASP A 30 16.35 21.99 -24.70
C ASP A 30 16.99 23.39 -24.81
N ALA A 31 17.23 23.85 -26.04
CA ALA A 31 17.85 25.14 -26.31
C ALA A 31 16.98 26.34 -25.90
N GLU A 32 15.66 26.16 -25.89
CA GLU A 32 14.65 27.16 -25.49
C GLU A 32 14.39 27.15 -23.97
N GLY A 33 14.96 26.17 -23.26
CA GLY A 33 14.81 25.99 -21.82
C GLY A 33 13.62 25.12 -21.41
N LYS A 34 12.94 24.47 -22.37
CA LYS A 34 11.85 23.52 -22.10
C LYS A 34 12.40 22.29 -21.41
N VAL A 35 11.74 21.92 -20.31
CA VAL A 35 12.08 20.71 -19.56
C VAL A 35 11.20 19.56 -20.05
N THR A 36 11.83 18.45 -20.43
CA THR A 36 11.16 17.18 -20.75
C THR A 36 11.75 16.06 -19.92
N TYR A 37 10.89 15.16 -19.44
CA TYR A 37 11.31 13.98 -18.69
C TYR A 37 11.18 12.77 -19.60
N SER A 38 12.26 12.00 -19.76
CA SER A 38 12.31 10.87 -20.66
C SER A 38 13.14 9.74 -20.08
N ASN A 39 12.68 8.50 -20.26
CA ASN A 39 13.45 7.30 -19.93
C ASN A 39 14.52 6.97 -20.99
N LEU A 40 14.57 7.75 -22.07
CA LEU A 40 15.58 7.64 -23.13
C LEU A 40 16.69 8.68 -22.92
N PRO A 41 17.89 8.45 -23.50
CA PRO A 41 18.93 9.47 -23.57
C PRO A 41 18.40 10.76 -24.20
N CYS A 42 18.75 11.91 -23.62
CA CYS A 42 18.32 13.20 -24.15
C CYS A 42 18.97 13.45 -25.53
N LEU A 43 18.17 13.48 -26.58
CA LEU A 43 18.62 13.86 -27.92
C LEU A 43 18.53 15.38 -28.06
N ASN A 44 19.61 16.01 -28.52
CA ASN A 44 19.70 17.47 -28.77
C ASN A 44 19.41 18.38 -27.55
N ALA A 45 19.57 17.86 -26.33
CA ALA A 45 19.42 18.67 -25.12
C ALA A 45 20.68 19.48 -24.84
N ARG A 46 20.49 20.73 -24.41
CA ARG A 46 21.56 21.59 -23.90
C ARG A 46 22.09 21.07 -22.56
N GLN A 47 21.21 20.48 -21.74
CA GLN A 47 21.59 19.87 -20.47
C GLN A 47 20.73 18.63 -20.18
N ALA A 48 21.37 17.55 -19.75
CA ALA A 48 20.72 16.33 -19.28
C ALA A 48 21.09 16.10 -17.81
N ARG A 49 20.09 15.84 -16.97
CA ARG A 49 20.30 15.44 -15.56
C ARG A 49 19.58 14.11 -15.31
N LYS A 50 20.28 13.17 -14.68
CA LYS A 50 19.63 11.95 -14.18
C LYS A 50 18.78 12.29 -12.97
N VAL A 51 17.54 11.83 -12.96
CA VAL A 51 16.65 11.88 -11.80
C VAL A 51 16.62 10.49 -11.20
N GLU A 52 17.00 10.40 -9.93
CA GLU A 52 16.91 9.17 -9.17
C GLU A 52 15.45 8.93 -8.76
N ILE A 53 14.92 7.75 -9.09
CA ILE A 53 13.56 7.35 -8.73
C ILE A 53 13.65 6.65 -7.38
N ASP A 54 12.97 7.19 -6.37
CA ASP A 54 12.80 6.53 -5.08
C ASP A 54 11.93 5.28 -5.27
N LEU A 55 12.58 4.12 -5.31
CA LEU A 55 11.89 2.84 -5.46
C LEU A 55 11.19 2.50 -4.15
N ALA A 56 9.95 2.00 -4.26
CA ALA A 56 9.25 1.50 -3.09
C ALA A 56 10.11 0.39 -2.44
N PRO A 57 10.26 0.39 -1.10
CA PRO A 57 11.06 -0.62 -0.41
C PRO A 57 10.53 -2.02 -0.74
N GLU A 58 11.44 -2.97 -0.98
CA GLU A 58 11.06 -4.35 -1.27
C GLU A 58 10.19 -4.92 -0.12
N PRO A 59 9.13 -5.69 -0.43
CA PRO A 59 8.33 -6.33 0.60
C PRO A 59 9.20 -7.28 1.42
N ASP A 60 9.11 -7.17 2.75
CA ASP A 60 9.82 -8.05 3.67
C ASP A 60 9.44 -9.51 3.37
N GLN A 61 10.44 -10.39 3.21
CA GLN A 61 10.21 -11.79 2.87
C GLN A 61 9.25 -12.42 3.88
N ALA A 62 8.15 -12.98 3.37
CA ALA A 62 7.09 -13.56 4.19
C ALA A 62 7.67 -14.56 5.21
N ARG A 63 7.57 -14.20 6.49
CA ARG A 63 7.89 -15.12 7.59
C ARG A 63 6.91 -16.30 7.56
N PRO A 64 7.35 -17.50 7.97
CA PRO A 64 6.47 -18.65 8.09
C PRO A 64 5.26 -18.33 8.96
N ALA A 65 4.08 -18.76 8.53
CA ALA A 65 2.81 -18.52 9.21
C ALA A 65 2.89 -18.93 10.70
N PRO A 66 2.34 -18.14 11.63
CA PRO A 66 2.26 -18.56 13.02
C PRO A 66 1.35 -19.79 13.13
N VAL A 67 1.79 -20.76 13.92
CA VAL A 67 1.02 -21.95 14.29
C VAL A 67 -0.32 -21.52 14.93
N PRO A 68 -1.46 -22.13 14.57
CA PRO A 68 -2.75 -21.78 15.17
C PRO A 68 -2.71 -22.02 16.68
N VAL A 69 -3.00 -20.98 17.47
CA VAL A 69 -3.27 -21.11 18.90
C VAL A 69 -4.79 -21.27 19.04
N GLU A 70 -5.21 -22.39 19.63
CA GLU A 70 -6.60 -22.72 19.88
C GLU A 70 -7.22 -21.73 20.89
N PRO A 71 -8.38 -21.10 20.61
CA PRO A 71 -9.02 -20.18 21.54
C PRO A 71 -9.61 -20.94 22.74
N GLU A 72 -9.29 -20.46 23.95
CA GLU A 72 -9.89 -20.93 25.19
C GLU A 72 -11.41 -20.63 25.22
N ALA A 73 -12.20 -21.62 25.62
CA ALA A 73 -13.66 -21.64 25.50
C ALA A 73 -14.35 -20.50 26.28
N PRO A 74 -15.41 -19.85 25.71
CA PRO A 74 -16.16 -18.83 26.44
C PRO A 74 -16.97 -19.44 27.60
N ARG A 75 -16.81 -18.86 28.80
CA ARG A 75 -17.67 -19.12 29.96
C ARG A 75 -19.10 -18.62 29.69
N ALA A 76 -20.07 -19.50 29.97
CA ALA A 76 -21.49 -19.25 29.80
C ALA A 76 -22.03 -18.14 30.71
N ALA A 77 -22.97 -17.34 30.18
CA ALA A 77 -23.89 -16.49 30.93
C ALA A 77 -25.34 -16.80 30.49
N PRO A 78 -26.34 -16.68 31.39
CA PRO A 78 -27.65 -17.33 31.26
C PRO A 78 -28.66 -16.57 30.37
N PRO A 79 -29.75 -17.21 29.89
CA PRO A 79 -30.72 -16.62 28.98
C PRO A 79 -31.79 -15.82 29.74
N PRO A 80 -32.50 -14.88 29.07
CA PRO A 80 -33.83 -15.26 28.60
C PRO A 80 -34.27 -14.64 27.26
N ASN A 81 -35.04 -15.45 26.53
CA ASN A 81 -36.17 -15.12 25.65
C ASN A 81 -36.38 -13.65 25.24
N GLU A 82 -36.32 -13.38 23.94
CA GLU A 82 -37.54 -12.96 23.23
C GLU A 82 -37.42 -13.17 21.72
N THR A 83 -38.48 -13.76 21.20
CA THR A 83 -38.68 -14.25 19.85
C THR A 83 -38.62 -13.09 18.85
N ALA A 84 -37.80 -13.28 17.82
CA ALA A 84 -37.85 -12.47 16.61
C ALA A 84 -39.27 -12.47 16.03
N THR A 85 -39.89 -11.29 15.96
CA THR A 85 -40.90 -11.00 14.93
C THR A 85 -40.35 -9.86 14.07
N LEU A 86 -39.77 -10.25 12.94
CA LEU A 86 -39.61 -9.38 11.78
C LEU A 86 -40.99 -8.84 11.40
N ARG A 87 -41.23 -7.54 11.64
CA ARG A 87 -42.28 -6.79 10.95
C ARG A 87 -41.64 -5.74 10.06
N LEU A 88 -41.78 -5.97 8.76
CA LEU A 88 -41.48 -5.02 7.71
C LEU A 88 -42.67 -4.05 7.61
N ASP A 89 -42.74 -3.06 8.50
CA ASP A 89 -43.77 -2.01 8.42
C ASP A 89 -43.23 -0.80 7.66
N THR A 90 -43.59 -0.74 6.38
CA THR A 90 -43.50 0.45 5.54
C THR A 90 -44.50 1.49 6.07
N GLN A 91 -44.15 2.26 7.09
CA GLN A 91 -44.96 3.43 7.47
C GLN A 91 -44.11 4.63 7.88
N ARG A 92 -44.16 5.62 7.00
CA ARG A 92 -43.63 6.98 7.10
C ARG A 92 -44.12 7.64 8.40
N THR A 93 -43.23 7.86 9.36
CA THR A 93 -43.51 8.73 10.52
C THR A 93 -42.39 9.75 10.72
N THR A 94 -42.80 11.00 10.84
CA THR A 94 -42.00 12.19 11.07
C THR A 94 -41.60 12.21 12.55
N GLY A 95 -40.32 12.00 12.89
CA GLY A 95 -39.79 12.34 14.22
C GLY A 95 -38.66 11.47 14.80
N LYS A 96 -37.48 12.08 14.99
CA LYS A 96 -36.38 11.75 15.94
C LYS A 96 -35.31 10.71 15.49
N PRO A 97 -34.01 10.91 15.82
CA PRO A 97 -32.91 10.52 14.96
C PRO A 97 -32.19 9.24 15.44
N ALA A 98 -32.73 8.06 15.14
CA ALA A 98 -31.97 6.82 15.31
C ALA A 98 -30.77 6.75 14.32
N ALA A 99 -30.92 7.34 13.13
CA ALA A 99 -29.89 7.38 12.11
C ALA A 99 -28.64 8.21 12.48
N ARG A 100 -28.76 9.17 13.43
CA ARG A 100 -27.60 9.98 13.85
C ARG A 100 -26.64 9.20 14.75
N THR A 101 -27.14 8.23 15.51
CA THR A 101 -26.30 7.42 16.41
C THR A 101 -25.45 6.43 15.63
N SER A 102 -26.02 5.80 14.60
CA SER A 102 -25.26 4.93 13.68
C SER A 102 -24.27 5.73 12.83
N ALA A 103 -24.65 6.93 12.34
CA ALA A 103 -23.73 7.81 11.63
C ALA A 103 -22.51 8.21 12.49
N ARG A 104 -22.73 8.62 13.75
CA ARG A 104 -21.64 8.92 14.69
C ARG A 104 -20.74 7.72 15.00
N GLN A 105 -21.29 6.51 15.00
CA GLN A 105 -20.50 5.28 15.14
C GLN A 105 -19.63 5.04 13.90
N CYS A 106 -20.14 5.27 12.70
CA CYS A 106 -19.38 5.21 11.46
C CYS A 106 -18.25 6.25 11.43
N ASP A 107 -18.55 7.49 11.84
CA ASP A 107 -17.55 8.57 11.93
C ASP A 107 -16.43 8.18 12.92
N THR A 108 -16.81 7.66 14.08
CA THR A 108 -15.84 7.22 15.10
C THR A 108 -14.96 6.07 14.61
N LEU A 109 -15.53 5.11 13.88
CA LEU A 109 -14.77 4.00 13.28
C LEU A 109 -13.80 4.51 12.21
N THR A 110 -14.26 5.44 11.37
CA THR A 110 -13.45 6.07 10.32
C THR A 110 -12.29 6.88 10.92
N ASP A 111 -12.55 7.65 11.97
CA ASP A 111 -11.53 8.40 12.71
C ASP A 111 -10.47 7.49 13.34
N LYS A 112 -10.89 6.33 13.87
CA LYS A 112 -9.96 5.34 14.43
C LYS A 112 -9.07 4.75 13.33
N LEU A 113 -9.67 4.40 12.20
CA LEU A 113 -8.93 3.87 11.04
C LEU A 113 -7.90 4.90 10.54
N GLY A 114 -8.32 6.17 10.41
CA GLY A 114 -7.44 7.29 10.04
C GLY A 114 -6.25 7.43 10.99
N ARG A 115 -6.49 7.40 12.32
CA ARG A 115 -5.41 7.48 13.31
C ARG A 115 -4.40 6.33 13.23
N VAL A 116 -4.84 5.12 12.86
CA VAL A 116 -3.92 3.99 12.67
C VAL A 116 -3.05 4.23 11.44
N PHE A 117 -3.64 4.69 10.33
CA PHE A 117 -2.87 5.05 9.13
C PHE A 117 -1.90 6.20 9.37
N ASP A 118 -2.28 7.22 10.13
CA ASP A 118 -1.38 8.32 10.52
C ASP A 118 -0.18 7.81 11.33
N LYS A 119 -0.41 6.87 12.26
CA LYS A 119 0.67 6.21 13.00
C LYS A 119 1.57 5.39 12.08
N MET A 120 1.00 4.67 11.12
CA MET A 120 1.76 3.90 10.13
C MET A 120 2.62 4.83 9.25
N ASP A 121 2.09 5.95 8.74
CA ASP A 121 2.86 6.92 7.96
C ASP A 121 3.99 7.55 8.79
N GLN A 122 3.66 7.96 10.02
CA GLN A 122 4.66 8.53 10.92
C GLN A 122 5.79 7.53 11.23
N ALA A 123 5.43 6.26 11.44
CA ALA A 123 6.40 5.22 11.73
C ALA A 123 7.22 4.85 10.49
N ARG A 124 6.65 4.92 9.29
CA ARG A 124 7.39 4.72 8.03
C ARG A 124 8.55 5.70 7.87
N ARG A 125 8.41 6.94 8.36
CA ARG A 125 9.47 7.96 8.36
C ARG A 125 10.55 7.72 9.41
N LYS A 126 10.24 7.03 10.50
CA LYS A 126 11.15 6.78 11.64
C LYS A 126 11.74 5.36 11.65
N GLY A 127 11.24 4.49 10.79
CA GLY A 127 11.44 3.05 10.87
C GLY A 127 10.48 2.41 11.90
N TYR A 128 9.88 1.29 11.53
CA TYR A 128 9.08 0.46 12.43
C TYR A 128 9.59 -0.97 12.42
N THR A 129 9.28 -1.70 13.48
CA THR A 129 9.54 -3.14 13.58
C THR A 129 8.40 -3.93 12.95
N GLN A 130 8.70 -5.13 12.43
CA GLN A 130 7.67 -6.02 11.85
C GLN A 130 6.51 -6.28 12.82
N LYS A 131 6.80 -6.45 14.12
CA LYS A 131 5.79 -6.64 15.16
C LYS A 131 4.81 -5.46 15.26
N GLN A 132 5.28 -4.23 15.04
CA GLN A 132 4.42 -3.05 15.02
C GLN A 132 3.53 -3.03 13.78
N MET A 133 4.07 -3.41 12.62
CA MET A 133 3.31 -3.52 11.38
C MET A 133 2.21 -4.59 11.49
N ASP A 134 2.55 -5.77 12.00
CA ASP A 134 1.58 -6.86 12.19
C ASP A 134 0.46 -6.44 13.16
N ALA A 135 0.79 -5.70 14.22
CA ALA A 135 -0.19 -5.17 15.16
C ALA A 135 -1.13 -4.15 14.50
N TRP A 136 -0.61 -3.22 13.70
CA TRP A 136 -1.44 -2.25 12.98
C TRP A 136 -2.31 -2.92 11.91
N ASN A 137 -1.80 -3.94 11.21
CA ASN A 137 -2.56 -4.69 10.22
C ASN A 137 -3.76 -5.42 10.86
N LEU A 138 -3.55 -6.02 12.04
CA LEU A 138 -4.65 -6.63 12.80
C LEU A 138 -5.67 -5.58 13.25
N GLU A 139 -5.21 -4.40 13.69
CA GLU A 139 -6.08 -3.31 14.11
C GLU A 139 -6.92 -2.75 12.93
N VAL A 140 -6.31 -2.60 11.74
CA VAL A 140 -7.01 -2.21 10.52
C VAL A 140 -8.06 -3.24 10.15
N GLN A 141 -7.73 -4.54 10.13
CA GLN A 141 -8.70 -5.59 9.80
C GLN A 141 -9.87 -5.64 10.79
N ASP A 142 -9.63 -5.47 12.09
CA ASP A 142 -10.69 -5.45 13.09
C ASP A 142 -11.60 -4.22 12.93
N LEU A 143 -11.02 -3.05 12.66
CA LEU A 143 -11.78 -1.82 12.42
C LEU A 143 -12.59 -1.90 11.11
N GLU A 144 -12.03 -2.48 10.04
CA GLU A 144 -12.74 -2.73 8.79
C GLU A 144 -13.88 -3.73 8.98
N ARG A 145 -13.65 -4.81 9.72
CA ARG A 145 -14.71 -5.78 10.07
C ARG A 145 -15.84 -5.10 10.84
N LYS A 146 -15.50 -4.26 11.82
CA LYS A 146 -16.49 -3.48 12.58
C LYS A 146 -17.24 -2.48 11.71
N LYS A 147 -16.57 -1.85 10.75
CA LYS A 147 -17.18 -0.97 9.74
C LYS A 147 -18.20 -1.73 8.91
N GLN A 148 -17.86 -2.94 8.44
CA GLN A 148 -18.77 -3.80 7.68
C GLN A 148 -19.96 -4.26 8.53
N GLN A 149 -19.74 -4.69 9.77
CA GLN A 149 -20.79 -5.12 10.69
C GLN A 149 -21.76 -3.98 11.04
N SER A 150 -21.27 -2.74 11.06
CA SER A 150 -22.07 -1.55 11.35
C SER A 150 -22.77 -0.99 10.11
N ALA A 151 -22.66 -1.65 8.95
CA ALA A 151 -23.18 -1.21 7.65
C ALA A 151 -22.73 0.21 7.26
N CYS A 152 -21.54 0.61 7.70
CA CYS A 152 -20.95 1.90 7.38
C CYS A 152 -20.24 1.77 6.03
N PHE A 153 -20.95 1.96 4.92
CA PHE A 153 -20.42 1.85 3.57
C PHE A 153 -20.56 3.16 2.80
#